data_AF-A0A957DRZ4-F1
#
_entry.id   AF-A0A957DRZ4-F1
#
_cell.length_a   1.000
_cell.length_b   1.000
_cell.length_c   1.000
_cell.angle_alpha   90.00
_cell.angle_beta   90.00
_cell.angle_gamma   90.00
#
_symmetry.space_group_name_H-M   'P 1'
#
loop_
_entity.id
_entity.type
_entity.pdbx_description
1 polymer ?
#
loop_
_entity_poly.entity_id
_entity_poly.type
_entity_poly.pdbx_seq_one_letter_code
_entity_poly.pdbx_strand_id
1 'polypeptide(L)'
;MSEFWRRKEFFWIAGGFGMLAALLLAGDWVAFEAAVWQQGVGGTAVSERITMDPVGNALAIIALVSMVCVVALTVYRLNKQAIIPVSGWWAIPLLALVGLGIMLYLTSIPETNICYPSGACQIIQQSEYGEILDIPVGLWGAAGYLAILLTWSASLLGSSRLSGILPWALLALTLLGVLFSLYFTFLEPFVIGATCPWCLTSAILMTILFWLSAETVQSLRLEQLLLG
;
A
#
# COMPACT_ATOMS: atom_id res chain seq x y z
N MET A 1 -21.15 36.13 -12.83
CA MET A 1 -20.71 35.13 -13.83
C MET A 1 -19.19 34.99 -13.96
N SER A 2 -18.38 35.81 -13.27
CA SER A 2 -16.90 35.76 -13.33
C SER A 2 -16.21 35.02 -12.18
N GLU A 3 -16.93 34.61 -11.13
CA GLU A 3 -16.37 33.82 -10.02
C GLU A 3 -16.47 32.29 -10.20
N PHE A 4 -17.23 31.82 -11.20
CA PHE A 4 -17.42 30.38 -11.46
C PHE A 4 -16.16 29.72 -12.05
N TRP A 5 -15.32 30.48 -12.76
CA TRP A 5 -14.11 29.96 -13.41
C TRP A 5 -12.87 29.94 -12.50
N ARG A 6 -12.80 30.81 -11.48
CA ARG A 6 -11.63 30.85 -10.57
C ARG A 6 -11.59 29.69 -9.57
N ARG A 7 -12.71 29.01 -9.35
CA ARG A 7 -12.88 27.92 -8.37
C ARG A 7 -12.49 26.53 -8.90
N LYS A 8 -12.30 26.37 -10.22
CA LYS A 8 -11.87 25.11 -10.84
C LYS A 8 -10.36 24.89 -10.77
N GLU A 9 -9.56 25.95 -10.72
CA GLU A 9 -8.09 25.83 -10.71
C GLU A 9 -7.55 25.37 -9.35
N PHE A 10 -8.17 25.78 -8.24
CA PHE A 10 -7.74 25.37 -6.90
C PHE A 10 -7.98 23.86 -6.63
N PHE A 11 -8.99 23.27 -7.27
CA PHE A 11 -9.29 21.84 -7.16
C PHE A 11 -8.32 20.96 -7.97
N TRP A 12 -7.72 21.52 -9.02
CA TRP A 12 -6.65 20.87 -9.79
C TRP A 12 -5.30 20.94 -9.09
N ILE A 13 -5.02 21.99 -8.31
CA ILE A 13 -3.69 22.19 -7.74
C ILE A 13 -3.43 21.29 -6.51
N ALA A 14 -4.42 21.02 -5.65
CA ALA A 14 -4.22 20.17 -4.46
C ALA A 14 -4.35 18.66 -4.72
N GLY A 15 -5.27 18.24 -5.60
CA GLY A 15 -5.42 16.83 -6.01
C GLY A 15 -4.48 16.44 -7.17
N GLY A 16 -4.19 17.39 -8.06
CA GLY A 16 -3.26 17.20 -9.16
C GLY A 16 -1.82 17.14 -8.70
N PHE A 17 -1.38 17.88 -7.68
CA PHE A 17 0.00 17.75 -7.20
C PHE A 17 0.31 16.40 -6.55
N GLY A 18 -0.64 15.80 -5.80
CA GLY A 18 -0.45 14.47 -5.22
C GLY A 18 -0.47 13.36 -6.28
N MET A 19 -1.37 13.47 -7.26
CA MET A 19 -1.47 12.48 -8.35
C MET A 19 -0.36 12.66 -9.40
N LEU A 20 0.05 13.89 -9.73
CA LEU A 20 1.25 14.15 -10.54
C LEU A 20 2.50 13.75 -9.79
N ALA A 21 2.64 14.01 -8.49
CA ALA A 21 3.80 13.52 -7.73
C ALA A 21 3.82 11.98 -7.70
N ALA A 22 2.68 11.33 -7.49
CA ALA A 22 2.58 9.86 -7.57
C ALA A 22 2.88 9.33 -8.98
N LEU A 23 2.45 10.02 -10.05
CA LEU A 23 2.70 9.64 -11.44
C LEU A 23 4.14 9.95 -11.89
N LEU A 24 4.74 11.03 -11.41
CA LEU A 24 6.14 11.40 -11.68
C LEU A 24 7.08 10.48 -10.92
N LEU A 25 6.79 10.21 -9.65
CA LEU A 25 7.50 9.18 -8.88
C LEU A 25 7.31 7.80 -9.50
N ALA A 26 6.10 7.44 -9.96
CA ALA A 26 5.88 6.18 -10.68
C ALA A 26 6.66 6.12 -12.01
N GLY A 27 6.81 7.25 -12.72
CA GLY A 27 7.60 7.33 -13.95
C GLY A 27 9.10 7.10 -13.71
N ASP A 28 9.66 7.76 -12.70
CA ASP A 28 11.07 7.58 -12.31
C ASP A 28 11.31 6.17 -11.73
N TRP A 29 10.31 5.61 -11.03
CA TRP A 29 10.31 4.23 -10.55
C TRP A 29 10.36 3.20 -11.66
N VAL A 30 9.50 3.31 -12.68
CA VAL A 30 9.46 2.36 -13.80
C VAL A 30 10.78 2.39 -14.59
N ALA A 31 11.41 3.56 -14.71
CA ALA A 31 12.73 3.69 -15.34
C ALA A 31 13.85 3.07 -14.48
N PHE A 32 13.81 3.25 -13.15
CA PHE A 32 14.72 2.60 -12.20
C PHE A 32 14.56 1.08 -12.21
N GLU A 33 13.32 0.57 -12.14
CA GLU A 33 13.02 -0.87 -12.22
C GLU A 33 13.52 -1.49 -13.53
N ALA A 34 13.33 -0.81 -14.68
CA ALA A 34 13.82 -1.30 -15.97
C ALA A 34 15.35 -1.47 -15.99
N ALA A 35 16.10 -0.63 -15.26
CA ALA A 35 17.55 -0.74 -15.12
C ALA A 35 17.96 -1.88 -14.17
N VAL A 36 17.25 -2.03 -13.04
CA VAL A 36 17.50 -3.08 -12.03
C VAL A 36 17.20 -4.49 -12.56
N TRP A 37 16.10 -4.64 -13.32
CA TRP A 37 15.72 -5.93 -13.93
C TRP A 37 16.76 -6.47 -14.92
N GLN A 38 17.58 -5.60 -15.54
CA GLN A 38 18.65 -6.02 -16.44
C GLN A 38 19.87 -6.60 -15.71
N GLN A 39 20.06 -6.31 -14.42
CA GLN A 39 21.25 -6.70 -13.66
C GLN A 39 21.02 -7.88 -12.70
N GLY A 40 19.81 -8.05 -12.14
CA GLY A 40 19.59 -8.98 -11.02
C GLY A 40 19.16 -10.43 -11.33
N VAL A 41 18.67 -10.73 -12.54
CA VAL A 41 17.97 -12.03 -12.77
C VAL A 41 18.89 -13.15 -13.26
N GLY A 42 20.13 -12.84 -13.66
CA GLY A 42 20.95 -13.75 -14.49
C GLY A 42 21.72 -14.90 -13.82
N GLY A 43 21.71 -15.05 -12.49
CA GLY A 43 22.69 -15.93 -11.81
C GLY A 43 22.19 -17.30 -11.31
N THR A 44 20.95 -17.41 -10.83
CA THR A 44 20.44 -18.58 -10.09
C THR A 44 19.01 -18.91 -10.48
N ALA A 45 18.67 -20.21 -10.53
CA ALA A 45 17.33 -20.63 -10.90
C ALA A 45 16.31 -20.20 -9.82
N VAL A 46 15.10 -19.81 -10.24
CA VAL A 46 14.01 -19.41 -9.33
C VAL A 46 13.72 -20.50 -8.29
N SER A 47 13.80 -21.77 -8.67
CA SER A 47 13.62 -22.90 -7.75
C SER A 47 14.63 -22.91 -6.61
N GLU A 48 15.88 -22.51 -6.88
CA GLU A 48 16.95 -22.49 -5.89
C GLU A 48 16.73 -21.38 -4.87
N ARG A 49 16.25 -20.21 -5.32
CA ARG A 49 15.88 -19.08 -4.45
C ARG A 49 14.71 -19.41 -3.54
N ILE A 50 13.69 -20.06 -4.08
CA ILE A 50 12.52 -20.49 -3.28
C ILE A 50 12.96 -21.45 -2.16
N THR A 51 13.96 -22.31 -2.40
CA THR A 51 14.46 -23.25 -1.39
C THR A 51 15.37 -22.64 -0.32
N MET A 52 15.82 -21.39 -0.46
CA MET A 52 16.69 -20.74 0.54
C MET A 52 15.95 -20.42 1.85
N ASP A 53 14.67 -20.02 1.76
CA ASP A 53 13.78 -19.83 2.90
C ASP A 53 12.41 -20.48 2.62
N PRO A 54 12.28 -21.80 2.77
CA PRO A 54 11.10 -22.54 2.30
C PRO A 54 9.82 -22.14 3.02
N VAL A 55 9.90 -21.77 4.30
CA VAL A 55 8.74 -21.34 5.09
C VAL A 55 8.37 -19.90 4.76
N GLY A 56 9.35 -18.99 4.76
CA GLY A 56 9.12 -17.59 4.41
C GLY A 56 8.56 -17.43 3.00
N ASN A 57 9.20 -18.06 2.02
CA ASN A 57 8.79 -17.95 0.61
C ASN A 57 7.42 -18.60 0.36
N ALA A 58 7.08 -19.70 1.05
CA ALA A 58 5.73 -20.27 0.97
C ALA A 58 4.67 -19.31 1.53
N LEU A 59 4.94 -18.66 2.67
CA LEU A 59 4.04 -17.65 3.24
C LEU A 59 3.91 -16.43 2.32
N ALA A 60 5.00 -15.97 1.69
CA ALA A 60 4.97 -14.90 0.71
C ALA A 60 4.11 -15.26 -0.52
N ILE A 61 4.24 -16.47 -1.06
CA ILE A 61 3.43 -16.92 -2.21
C ILE A 61 1.94 -16.99 -1.83
N ILE A 62 1.61 -17.54 -0.65
CA ILE A 62 0.22 -17.59 -0.16
C ILE A 62 -0.33 -16.18 0.02
N ALA A 63 0.45 -15.28 0.64
CA ALA A 63 0.07 -13.89 0.82
C ALA A 63 -0.18 -13.22 -0.54
N LEU A 64 0.73 -13.37 -1.50
CA LEU A 64 0.61 -12.80 -2.84
C LEU A 64 -0.68 -13.25 -3.54
N VAL A 65 -0.96 -14.56 -3.53
CA VAL A 65 -2.21 -15.10 -4.08
C VAL A 65 -3.43 -14.52 -3.36
N SER A 66 -3.37 -14.41 -2.02
CA SER A 66 -4.46 -13.84 -1.24
C SER A 66 -4.69 -12.35 -1.56
N MET A 67 -3.62 -11.56 -1.72
CA MET A 67 -3.68 -10.14 -2.04
C MET A 67 -4.27 -9.92 -3.43
N VAL A 68 -3.81 -10.68 -4.43
CA VAL A 68 -4.36 -10.62 -5.80
C VAL A 68 -5.85 -10.99 -5.80
N CYS A 69 -6.23 -12.02 -5.05
CA CYS A 69 -7.63 -12.41 -4.90
C CYS A 69 -8.46 -11.31 -4.24
N VAL A 70 -7.98 -10.72 -3.14
CA VAL A 70 -8.66 -9.61 -2.45
C VAL A 70 -8.81 -8.41 -3.37
N VAL A 71 -7.75 -8.01 -4.10
CA VAL A 71 -7.81 -6.91 -5.06
C VAL A 71 -8.84 -7.19 -6.16
N ALA A 72 -8.80 -8.37 -6.77
CA ALA A 72 -9.75 -8.77 -7.81
C ALA A 72 -11.20 -8.78 -7.30
N LEU A 73 -11.43 -9.31 -6.09
CA LEU A 73 -12.74 -9.33 -5.44
C LEU A 73 -13.24 -7.91 -5.12
N THR A 74 -12.38 -7.04 -4.60
CA THR A 74 -12.72 -5.64 -4.34
C THR A 74 -13.11 -4.91 -5.62
N VAL A 75 -12.30 -5.03 -6.67
CA VAL A 75 -12.59 -4.43 -7.98
C VAL A 75 -13.89 -4.97 -8.56
N TYR A 76 -14.10 -6.29 -8.50
CA TYR A 76 -15.34 -6.93 -8.94
C TYR A 76 -16.56 -6.39 -8.18
N ARG A 77 -16.48 -6.25 -6.85
CA ARG A 77 -17.55 -5.70 -6.00
C ARG A 77 -17.83 -4.23 -6.29
N LEU A 78 -16.79 -3.42 -6.49
CA LEU A 78 -16.93 -2.01 -6.86
C LEU A 78 -17.60 -1.84 -8.23
N ASN A 79 -17.26 -2.70 -9.19
CA ASN A 79 -17.87 -2.72 -10.52
C ASN A 79 -19.33 -3.17 -10.48
N LYS A 80 -19.65 -4.20 -9.67
CA LYS A 80 -21.03 -4.69 -9.47
C LYS A 80 -21.88 -3.81 -8.56
N GLN A 81 -21.34 -2.70 -8.06
CA GLN A 81 -22.03 -1.78 -7.15
C GLN A 81 -22.68 -2.49 -5.96
N ALA A 82 -22.00 -3.51 -5.42
CA ALA A 82 -22.51 -4.27 -4.29
C ALA A 82 -22.70 -3.33 -3.08
N ILE A 83 -23.86 -3.47 -2.45
CA ILE A 83 -24.33 -2.69 -1.31
C ILE A 83 -23.93 -3.45 -0.05
N ILE A 84 -22.98 -2.92 0.73
CA ILE A 84 -22.46 -3.58 1.94
C ILE A 84 -22.50 -2.59 3.11
N PRO A 85 -23.11 -2.94 4.24
CA PRO A 85 -23.04 -2.10 5.45
C PRO A 85 -21.63 -2.11 6.02
N VAL A 86 -21.11 -0.94 6.39
CA VAL A 86 -19.78 -0.78 7.00
C VAL A 86 -19.75 -1.44 8.38
N SER A 87 -18.94 -2.48 8.56
CA SER A 87 -18.81 -3.16 9.86
C SER A 87 -17.61 -2.71 10.69
N GLY A 88 -16.68 -1.93 10.12
CA GLY A 88 -15.36 -1.72 10.74
C GLY A 88 -14.71 -0.36 10.50
N TRP A 89 -15.44 0.76 10.46
CA TRP A 89 -14.83 2.09 10.22
C TRP A 89 -13.70 2.43 11.23
N TRP A 90 -13.87 2.05 12.50
CA TRP A 90 -12.86 2.25 13.54
C TRP A 90 -11.68 1.28 13.46
N ALA A 91 -11.77 0.22 12.65
CA ALA A 91 -10.64 -0.66 12.41
C ALA A 91 -9.57 0.03 11.57
N ILE A 92 -9.93 0.97 10.68
CA ILE A 92 -8.99 1.70 9.82
C ILE A 92 -7.86 2.38 10.62
N PRO A 93 -8.13 3.28 11.58
CA PRO A 93 -7.07 3.95 12.32
C PRO A 93 -6.25 2.98 13.19
N LEU A 94 -6.88 1.93 13.74
CA LEU A 94 -6.18 0.93 14.54
C LEU A 94 -5.17 0.15 13.69
N LEU A 95 -5.59 -0.36 12.53
CA LEU A 95 -4.71 -1.07 11.60
C LEU A 95 -3.62 -0.16 11.05
N ALA A 96 -3.95 1.10 10.74
CA ALA A 96 -2.96 2.05 10.24
C ALA A 96 -1.93 2.44 11.31
N LEU A 97 -2.32 2.57 12.58
CA LEU A 97 -1.38 2.79 13.70
C LEU A 97 -0.46 1.58 13.92
N VAL A 98 -1.00 0.36 13.85
CA VAL A 98 -0.20 -0.86 13.94
C VAL A 98 0.81 -0.93 12.78
N GLY A 99 0.36 -0.69 11.56
CA GLY A 99 1.22 -0.65 10.37
C GLY A 99 2.31 0.44 10.47
N LEU A 100 1.94 1.64 10.92
CA LEU A 100 2.89 2.72 11.19
C LEU A 100 3.93 2.31 12.23
N GLY A 101 3.50 1.67 13.32
CA GLY A 101 4.39 1.16 14.35
C GLY A 101 5.38 0.12 13.83
N ILE A 102 4.92 -0.83 13.01
CA ILE A 102 5.78 -1.84 12.36
C ILE A 102 6.82 -1.16 11.47
N MET A 103 6.40 -0.20 10.65
CA MET A 103 7.31 0.50 9.74
C MET A 103 8.35 1.34 10.48
N LEU A 104 7.91 2.13 11.47
CA LEU A 104 8.83 2.91 12.31
C LEU A 104 9.81 2.01 13.09
N TYR A 105 9.33 0.86 13.56
CA TYR A 105 10.19 -0.15 14.19
C TYR A 105 11.27 -0.64 13.22
N LEU A 106 10.89 -1.03 12.00
CA LEU A 106 11.84 -1.47 10.98
C LEU A 106 12.87 -0.39 10.61
N THR A 107 12.48 0.89 10.64
CA THR A 107 13.41 2.01 10.37
C THR A 107 14.35 2.33 11.53
N SER A 108 13.98 1.95 12.75
CA SER A 108 14.73 2.32 13.96
C SER A 108 15.72 1.23 14.40
N ILE A 109 15.49 -0.02 13.99
CA ILE A 109 16.37 -1.12 14.38
C ILE A 109 17.67 -1.09 13.57
N PRO A 110 18.85 -1.19 14.23
CA PRO A 110 20.10 -1.34 13.52
C PRO A 110 20.15 -2.70 12.82
N GLU A 111 20.81 -2.76 11.66
CA GLU A 111 20.88 -3.91 10.75
C GLU A 111 21.34 -5.23 11.40
N THR A 112 21.86 -5.18 12.63
CA THR A 112 22.50 -6.30 13.33
C THR A 112 21.62 -7.04 14.33
N ASN A 113 20.33 -6.73 14.49
CA ASN A 113 19.49 -7.42 15.48
C ASN A 113 18.10 -7.87 14.98
N ILE A 114 17.96 -9.20 14.94
CA ILE A 114 16.77 -10.03 15.15
C ILE A 114 15.60 -9.78 14.20
N CYS A 115 15.63 -10.51 13.09
CA CYS A 115 14.45 -11.20 12.58
C CYS A 115 14.66 -12.71 12.68
N TYR A 116 13.82 -13.36 13.49
CA TYR A 116 13.63 -14.80 13.69
C TYR A 116 13.93 -15.70 12.46
N PRO A 117 14.29 -16.98 12.65
CA PRO A 117 15.63 -17.50 12.85
C PRO A 117 16.58 -17.37 11.62
N SER A 118 16.13 -16.79 10.50
CA SER A 118 16.83 -16.82 9.21
C SER A 118 17.63 -15.55 8.87
N GLY A 119 17.42 -14.43 9.58
CA GLY A 119 18.05 -13.15 9.21
C GLY A 119 17.49 -12.53 7.93
N ALA A 120 16.38 -13.04 7.40
CA ALA A 120 15.80 -12.63 6.12
C ALA A 120 15.48 -11.12 6.03
N CYS A 121 15.06 -10.48 7.12
CA CYS A 121 14.83 -9.02 7.13
C CYS A 121 16.10 -8.23 6.85
N GLN A 122 17.24 -8.67 7.39
CA GLN A 122 18.52 -7.99 7.19
C GLN A 122 18.94 -8.11 5.72
N ILE A 123 18.79 -9.31 5.13
CA ILE A 123 19.05 -9.56 3.71
C ILE A 123 18.21 -8.63 2.82
N ILE A 124 16.92 -8.46 3.14
CA ILE A 124 16.01 -7.60 2.38
C ILE A 124 16.36 -6.11 2.56
N GLN A 125 16.64 -5.65 3.78
CA GLN A 125 16.99 -4.26 4.05
C GLN A 125 18.33 -3.85 3.44
N GLN A 126 19.32 -4.76 3.40
CA GLN A 126 20.62 -4.52 2.78
C GLN A 126 20.63 -4.76 1.26
N SER A 127 19.52 -5.20 0.68
CA SER A 127 19.41 -5.43 -0.76
C SER A 127 19.30 -4.10 -1.51
N GLU A 128 19.56 -4.15 -2.82
CA GLU A 128 19.33 -3.01 -3.73
C GLU A 128 17.88 -2.51 -3.71
N TYR A 129 16.93 -3.35 -3.29
CA TYR A 129 15.52 -3.00 -3.14
C TYR A 129 15.17 -2.42 -1.76
N GLY A 130 16.09 -2.44 -0.79
CA GLY A 130 15.90 -1.94 0.57
C GLY A 130 15.86 -0.42 0.67
N GLU A 131 16.36 0.27 -0.35
CA GLU A 131 16.38 1.72 -0.47
C GLU A 131 15.78 2.15 -1.81
N ILE A 132 14.98 3.22 -1.77
CA ILE A 132 14.36 3.84 -2.94
C ILE A 132 14.71 5.32 -2.86
N LEU A 133 15.39 5.83 -3.90
CA LEU A 133 15.84 7.24 -3.93
C LEU A 133 16.70 7.59 -2.70
N ASP A 134 17.62 6.70 -2.30
CA ASP A 134 18.44 6.81 -1.08
C ASP A 134 17.63 6.89 0.24
N ILE A 135 16.35 6.51 0.21
CA ILE A 135 15.46 6.49 1.37
C ILE A 135 15.07 5.04 1.67
N PRO A 136 15.24 4.56 2.92
CA PRO A 136 14.82 3.22 3.33
C PRO A 136 13.34 2.97 3.05
N VAL A 137 13.01 1.79 2.51
CA VAL A 137 11.62 1.38 2.19
C VAL A 137 10.69 1.50 3.41
N GLY A 138 11.22 1.28 4.61
CA GLY A 138 10.45 1.43 5.85
C GLY A 138 9.90 2.85 6.06
N LEU A 139 10.61 3.90 5.62
CA LEU A 139 10.12 5.28 5.70
C LEU A 139 8.97 5.52 4.71
N TRP A 140 9.05 4.95 3.51
CA TRP A 140 7.97 5.01 2.52
C TRP A 140 6.70 4.32 3.03
N GLY A 141 6.84 3.16 3.66
CA GLY A 141 5.73 2.47 4.33
C GLY A 141 5.12 3.32 5.46
N ALA A 142 5.95 3.90 6.32
CA ALA A 142 5.50 4.79 7.40
C ALA A 142 4.76 6.03 6.87
N ALA A 143 5.27 6.66 5.82
CA ALA A 143 4.64 7.80 5.16
C ALA A 143 3.25 7.42 4.60
N GLY A 144 3.12 6.24 3.99
CA GLY A 144 1.85 5.71 3.51
C GLY A 144 0.81 5.54 4.63
N TYR A 145 1.18 4.89 5.74
CA TYR A 145 0.28 4.73 6.88
C TYR A 145 -0.09 6.07 7.53
N LEU A 146 0.85 7.01 7.62
CA LEU A 146 0.58 8.35 8.12
C LEU A 146 -0.42 9.10 7.23
N ALA A 147 -0.28 9.03 5.90
CA ALA A 147 -1.21 9.64 4.96
C ALA A 147 -2.63 9.06 5.11
N ILE A 148 -2.76 7.75 5.34
CA ILE A 148 -4.05 7.10 5.62
C ILE A 148 -4.66 7.63 6.92
N LEU A 149 -3.89 7.75 8.00
CA LEU A 149 -4.35 8.31 9.28
C LEU A 149 -4.80 9.77 9.16
N LEU A 150 -4.04 10.60 8.44
CA LEU A 150 -4.39 12.00 8.21
C LEU A 150 -5.68 12.13 7.39
N THR A 151 -5.83 11.31 6.34
CA THR A 151 -7.04 11.32 5.51
C THR A 151 -8.26 10.82 6.31
N TRP A 152 -8.09 9.80 7.14
CA TRP A 152 -9.15 9.30 8.01
C TRP A 152 -9.53 10.33 9.09
N SER A 153 -8.57 10.96 9.76
CA SER A 153 -8.86 11.99 10.76
C SER A 153 -9.52 13.24 10.15
N ALA A 154 -9.12 13.64 8.95
CA ALA A 154 -9.80 14.69 8.18
C ALA A 154 -11.25 14.32 7.86
N SER A 155 -11.59 13.03 7.75
CA SER A 155 -12.96 12.58 7.48
C SER A 155 -13.89 12.77 8.66
N LEU A 156 -13.36 12.78 9.89
CA LEU A 156 -14.11 13.07 11.11
C LEU A 156 -14.41 14.56 11.29
N LEU A 157 -13.50 15.42 10.82
CA LEU A 157 -13.55 16.88 11.00
C LEU A 157 -14.19 17.61 9.80
N GLY A 158 -14.37 16.91 8.68
CA GLY A 158 -14.78 17.48 7.40
C GLY A 158 -16.24 17.96 7.38
N SER A 159 -16.46 19.17 6.85
CA SER A 159 -17.80 19.68 6.51
C SER A 159 -18.49 18.83 5.42
N SER A 160 -19.81 18.99 5.24
CA SER A 160 -20.65 18.21 4.31
C SER A 160 -20.19 18.16 2.84
N ARG A 161 -19.25 19.01 2.41
CA ARG A 161 -18.66 18.97 1.06
C ARG A 161 -17.45 18.05 0.93
N LEU A 162 -16.68 17.85 2.01
CA LEU A 162 -15.49 16.99 1.99
C LEU A 162 -15.85 15.51 2.20
N SER A 163 -17.00 15.22 2.81
CA SER A 163 -17.47 13.86 3.09
C SER A 163 -17.54 12.98 1.84
N GLY A 164 -17.82 13.55 0.66
CA GLY A 164 -17.88 12.81 -0.59
C GLY A 164 -16.52 12.48 -1.23
N ILE A 165 -15.45 13.22 -0.93
CA ILE A 165 -14.13 13.08 -1.59
C ILE A 165 -13.18 12.22 -0.76
N LEU A 166 -13.23 12.33 0.56
CA LEU A 166 -12.25 11.70 1.46
C LEU A 166 -12.24 10.17 1.39
N PRO A 167 -13.39 9.47 1.26
CA PRO A 167 -13.35 8.01 1.10
C PRO A 167 -12.73 7.54 -0.22
N TRP A 168 -12.90 8.31 -1.31
CA TRP A 168 -12.20 8.03 -2.56
C TRP A 168 -10.69 8.28 -2.44
N ALA A 169 -10.28 9.31 -1.71
CA ALA A 169 -8.87 9.56 -1.43
C ALA A 169 -8.26 8.44 -0.58
N LEU A 170 -8.97 7.96 0.45
CA LEU A 170 -8.55 6.79 1.24
C LEU A 170 -8.39 5.55 0.36
N LEU A 171 -9.38 5.26 -0.51
CA LEU A 171 -9.31 4.13 -1.43
C LEU A 171 -8.12 4.23 -2.39
N ALA A 172 -7.82 5.43 -2.90
CA ALA A 172 -6.68 5.65 -3.78
C ALA A 172 -5.34 5.42 -3.06
N LEU A 173 -5.20 5.94 -1.82
CA LEU A 173 -3.99 5.76 -1.01
C LEU A 173 -3.76 4.29 -0.64
N THR A 174 -4.81 3.58 -0.22
CA THR A 174 -4.70 2.16 0.13
C THR A 174 -4.48 1.29 -1.10
N LEU A 175 -5.04 1.64 -2.27
CA LEU A 175 -4.75 0.97 -3.53
C LEU A 175 -3.27 1.10 -3.91
N LEU A 176 -2.73 2.33 -3.85
CA LEU A 176 -1.30 2.55 -4.09
C LEU A 176 -0.44 1.77 -3.10
N GLY A 177 -0.80 1.77 -1.81
CA GLY A 177 -0.12 0.98 -0.79
C GLY A 177 -0.14 -0.53 -1.08
N VAL A 178 -1.27 -1.09 -1.52
CA VAL A 178 -1.38 -2.51 -1.88
C VAL A 178 -0.59 -2.85 -3.12
N LEU A 179 -0.58 -1.99 -4.14
CA LEU A 179 0.23 -2.21 -5.35
C LEU A 179 1.73 -2.23 -5.01
N PHE A 180 2.16 -1.30 -4.15
CA PHE A 180 3.52 -1.29 -3.63
C PHE A 180 3.82 -2.57 -2.83
N SER A 181 2.95 -2.97 -1.91
CA SER A 181 3.12 -4.21 -1.16
C SER A 181 3.15 -5.46 -2.06
N LEU A 182 2.31 -5.54 -3.11
CA LEU A 182 2.33 -6.64 -4.08
C LEU A 182 3.68 -6.75 -4.79
N TYR A 183 4.28 -5.61 -5.15
CA TYR A 183 5.60 -5.58 -5.77
C TYR A 183 6.67 -6.14 -4.81
N PHE A 184 6.72 -5.66 -3.56
CA PHE A 184 7.70 -6.15 -2.58
C PHE A 184 7.50 -7.63 -2.24
N THR A 185 6.26 -8.08 -2.03
CA THR A 185 5.96 -9.50 -1.78
C THR A 185 6.29 -10.39 -2.98
N PHE A 186 6.30 -9.86 -4.20
CA PHE A 186 6.81 -10.57 -5.38
C PHE A 186 8.34 -10.67 -5.38
N LEU A 187 9.05 -9.61 -4.99
CA LEU A 187 10.52 -9.64 -4.96
C LEU A 187 11.08 -10.66 -3.96
N GLU A 188 10.43 -10.84 -2.81
CA GLU A 188 10.87 -11.75 -1.72
C GLU A 188 11.17 -13.18 -2.20
N PRO A 189 10.20 -13.96 -2.74
CA PRO A 189 10.46 -15.36 -3.15
C PRO A 189 11.11 -15.51 -4.53
N PHE A 190 10.89 -14.57 -5.46
CA PHE A 190 11.31 -14.74 -6.86
C PHE A 190 12.68 -14.12 -7.17
N VAL A 191 13.04 -13.03 -6.48
CA VAL A 191 14.26 -12.28 -6.73
C VAL A 191 15.28 -12.49 -5.62
N ILE A 192 14.90 -12.27 -4.36
CA ILE A 192 15.82 -12.29 -3.22
C ILE A 192 16.01 -13.71 -2.66
N GLY A 193 14.93 -14.50 -2.60
CA GLY A 193 14.93 -15.84 -1.99
C GLY A 193 14.78 -15.85 -0.47
N ALA A 194 14.51 -14.70 0.15
CA ALA A 194 14.28 -14.52 1.58
C ALA A 194 13.02 -13.69 1.80
N THR A 195 12.28 -13.96 2.88
CA THR A 195 11.01 -13.26 3.19
C THR A 195 11.06 -12.61 4.57
N CYS A 196 10.65 -11.34 4.67
CA CYS A 196 10.60 -10.61 5.93
C CYS A 196 9.20 -10.73 6.55
N PRO A 197 9.04 -11.36 7.74
CA PRO A 197 7.72 -11.51 8.37
C PRO A 197 7.07 -10.17 8.73
N TRP A 198 7.86 -9.13 9.03
CA TRP A 198 7.34 -7.79 9.33
C TRP A 198 6.85 -7.06 8.08
N CYS A 199 7.58 -7.14 6.97
CA CYS A 199 7.15 -6.61 5.68
C CYS A 199 5.88 -7.33 5.21
N LEU A 200 5.85 -8.66 5.34
CA LEU A 200 4.67 -9.47 5.01
C LEU A 200 3.45 -9.09 5.86
N THR A 201 3.65 -8.86 7.16
CA THR A 201 2.57 -8.40 8.06
C THR A 201 2.03 -7.05 7.62
N SER A 202 2.90 -6.11 7.25
CA SER A 202 2.47 -4.82 6.73
C SER A 202 1.73 -4.93 5.39
N ALA A 203 2.17 -5.81 4.49
CA ALA A 203 1.48 -6.07 3.22
C ALA A 203 0.03 -6.58 3.45
N ILE A 204 -0.15 -7.46 4.43
CA ILE A 204 -1.47 -7.95 4.84
C ILE A 204 -2.30 -6.81 5.44
N LEU A 205 -1.73 -5.99 6.33
CA LEU A 205 -2.44 -4.83 6.92
C LEU A 205 -2.89 -3.82 5.86
N MET A 206 -2.04 -3.49 4.88
CA MET A 206 -2.42 -2.62 3.76
C MET A 206 -3.55 -3.22 2.93
N THR A 207 -3.52 -4.54 2.71
CA THR A 207 -4.58 -5.25 1.97
C THR A 207 -5.92 -5.20 2.69
N ILE A 208 -5.93 -5.35 4.02
CA ILE A 208 -7.15 -5.22 4.83
C ILE A 208 -7.62 -3.76 4.82
N LEU A 209 -6.72 -2.78 4.93
CA LEU A 209 -7.09 -1.36 4.85
C LEU A 209 -7.72 -1.01 3.49
N PHE A 210 -7.19 -1.57 2.39
CA PHE A 210 -7.78 -1.41 1.06
C PHE A 210 -9.20 -1.97 1.00
N TRP A 211 -9.40 -3.19 1.50
CA TRP A 211 -10.73 -3.80 1.58
C TRP A 211 -11.72 -2.94 2.37
N LEU A 212 -11.36 -2.48 3.57
CA LEU A 212 -12.20 -1.63 4.41
C LEU A 212 -12.50 -0.27 3.77
N SER A 213 -11.51 0.33 3.09
CA SER A 213 -11.70 1.60 2.38
C SER A 213 -12.69 1.47 1.22
N ALA A 214 -12.73 0.32 0.55
CA ALA A 214 -13.70 0.05 -0.51
C ALA A 214 -15.14 -0.07 0.03
N GLU A 215 -15.31 -0.68 1.20
CA GLU A 215 -16.61 -0.73 1.89
C GLU A 215 -17.12 0.69 2.24
N THR A 216 -16.21 1.58 2.66
CA THR A 216 -16.54 2.98 2.96
C THR A 216 -17.03 3.74 1.73
N VAL A 217 -16.45 3.47 0.56
CA VAL A 217 -16.91 4.08 -0.71
C VAL A 217 -18.28 3.54 -1.12
N GLN A 218 -18.55 2.25 -0.91
CA GLN A 218 -19.84 1.64 -1.21
C GLN A 218 -20.96 2.17 -0.30
N SER A 219 -20.69 2.44 0.99
CA SER A 219 -21.69 3.00 1.91
C SER A 219 -22.10 4.42 1.55
N LEU A 220 -21.17 5.25 1.05
CA LEU A 220 -21.53 6.59 0.57
C LEU A 220 -22.46 6.53 -0.65
N ARG A 221 -22.21 5.61 -1.57
CA ARG A 221 -23.05 5.44 -2.77
C ARG A 221 -24.48 5.03 -2.40
N LEU A 222 -24.63 4.23 -1.34
CA LEU A 222 -25.92 3.85 -0.79
C LEU A 222 -26.71 5.04 -0.25
N GLU A 223 -26.08 5.88 0.57
CA GLU A 223 -26.74 7.08 1.10
C GLU A 223 -27.22 8.00 -0.04
N GLN A 224 -26.42 8.14 -1.11
CA GLN A 224 -26.82 8.91 -2.29
C GLN A 224 -28.03 8.31 -3.03
N LEU A 225 -28.12 6.98 -3.12
CA LEU A 225 -29.27 6.30 -3.74
C LEU A 225 -30.55 6.38 -2.90
N LEU A 226 -30.43 6.44 -1.57
CA LEU A 226 -31.58 6.56 -0.68
C LEU A 226 -32.13 8.00 -0.57
N LEU A 227 -31.28 9.00 -0.83
CA LEU A 227 -31.62 10.42 -0.75
C LEU A 227 -32.01 11.06 -2.09
N GLY A 228 -31.84 10.34 -3.20
CA GLY A 228 -32.20 10.77 -4.57
C GLY A 228 -33.51 10.15 -5.04
#